data_AF-A0A944GW15-F1
#
_entry.id   AF-A0A944GW15-F1
#
_cell.length_a   1.000
_cell.length_b   1.000
_cell.length_c   1.000
_cell.angle_alpha   90.00
_cell.angle_beta   90.00
_cell.angle_gamma   90.00
#
_symmetry.space_group_name_H-M   'P 1'
#
loop_
_entity.id
_entity.type
_entity.pdbx_description
1 polymer ?
#
loop_
_entity_poly.entity_id
_entity_poly.type
_entity_poly.pdbx_seq_one_letter_code
_entity_poly.pdbx_strand_id
1 'polypeptide(L)' 'MGFHSQKPIHPTIRKCMQHLDVIQADDKTKQIVYMYMETLIRESNIVAASEQEPAESQIHN' A
#
# COMPACT_ATOMS: atom_id res chain seq x y z
N MET A 1 -11.73 -4.28 25.15
CA MET A 1 -10.62 -4.57 24.21
C MET A 1 -11.05 -4.03 22.85
N GLY A 2 -10.38 -2.99 22.35
CA GLY A 2 -10.78 -2.32 21.11
C GLY A 2 -10.45 -3.17 19.89
N PHE A 3 -11.43 -3.39 19.01
CA PHE A 3 -11.22 -4.00 17.71
C PHE A 3 -10.40 -3.04 16.84
N HIS A 4 -9.08 -3.21 16.81
CA HIS A 4 -8.28 -2.67 15.71
C HIS A 4 -8.73 -3.40 14.45
N SER A 5 -9.52 -2.74 13.61
CA SER A 5 -9.84 -3.21 12.26
C SER A 5 -8.51 -3.34 11.50
N GLN A 6 -7.94 -4.55 11.52
CA GLN A 6 -6.71 -4.87 10.81
C GLN A 6 -7.04 -4.75 9.32
N LYS A 7 -6.65 -3.63 8.70
CA LYS A 7 -6.77 -3.48 7.26
C LYS A 7 -6.03 -4.66 6.61
N PRO A 8 -6.61 -5.30 5.58
CA PRO A 8 -5.95 -6.39 4.89
C PRO A 8 -4.57 -5.92 4.38
N ILE A 9 -3.52 -6.67 4.72
CA ILE A 9 -2.16 -6.36 4.26
C ILE A 9 -2.10 -6.49 2.74
N HIS A 10 -1.49 -5.51 2.07
CA HIS A 10 -1.34 -5.51 0.62
C HIS A 10 -0.55 -6.74 0.14
N PRO A 11 -0.97 -7.45 -0.93
CA PRO A 11 -0.33 -8.69 -1.37
C PRO A 11 1.16 -8.54 -1.68
N THR A 12 1.59 -7.38 -2.21
CA THR A 12 3.02 -7.09 -2.46
C THR A 12 3.82 -6.99 -1.15
N ILE A 13 3.27 -6.34 -0.12
CA ILE A 13 3.91 -6.28 1.21
C ILE A 13 4.06 -7.69 1.76
N ARG A 14 2.99 -8.50 1.70
CA ARG A 14 3.01 -9.89 2.18
C ARG A 14 4.11 -10.72 1.51
N LYS A 15 4.23 -10.64 0.18
CA LYS A 15 5.31 -11.35 -0.56
C LYS A 15 6.69 -10.86 -0.15
N CYS A 16 6.88 -9.55 0.01
CA CYS A 16 8.16 -9.01 0.46
C CYS A 16 8.55 -9.53 1.85
N MET A 17 7.61 -9.52 2.82
CA MET A 17 7.87 -10.05 4.16
C MET A 17 8.25 -11.54 4.12
N GLN A 18 7.57 -12.35 3.31
CA GLN A 18 7.92 -13.75 3.11
C GLN A 18 9.35 -13.94 2.57
N HIS A 19 9.82 -13.05 1.68
CA HIS A 19 11.20 -13.10 1.21
C HIS A 19 12.22 -12.67 2.27
N LEU A 20 11.86 -11.71 3.12
CA LEU A 20 12.70 -11.32 4.26
C LEU A 20 12.86 -12.47 5.27
N ASP A 21 11.84 -13.31 5.44
CA ASP A 21 11.94 -14.53 6.25
C ASP A 21 12.92 -15.54 5.63
N VAL A 22 12.90 -15.73 4.31
CA VAL A 22 13.82 -16.65 3.60
C VAL A 22 15.28 -16.26 3.78
N ILE A 23 15.59 -14.95 3.74
CA ILE A 23 16.96 -14.45 3.94
C ILE A 23 17.31 -14.25 5.43
N GLN A 24 16.42 -14.63 6.35
CA GLN A 24 16.59 -14.48 7.80
C GLN A 24 16.93 -13.04 8.21
N ALA A 25 16.25 -12.07 7.60
CA ALA A 25 16.33 -10.68 8.03
C ALA A 25 15.86 -10.56 9.49
N ASP A 26 16.46 -9.65 10.25
CA ASP A 26 16.06 -9.39 11.63
C ASP A 26 14.71 -8.63 11.69
N ASP A 27 14.08 -8.68 12.87
CA ASP A 27 12.75 -8.10 13.08
C ASP A 27 12.71 -6.58 12.86
N LYS A 28 13.79 -5.88 13.21
CA LYS A 28 13.87 -4.42 13.02
C LYS A 28 13.95 -4.11 11.53
N THR A 29 14.71 -4.87 10.76
CA THR A 29 14.75 -4.76 9.30
C THR A 29 13.37 -5.02 8.69
N LYS A 30 12.67 -6.09 9.10
CA LYS A 30 11.30 -6.37 8.62
C LYS A 30 10.32 -5.24 8.92
N GLN A 31 10.38 -4.68 10.14
CA GLN A 31 9.52 -3.57 10.55
C GLN A 31 9.77 -2.32 9.70
N ILE A 32 11.04 -1.95 9.47
CA ILE A 32 11.41 -0.79 8.66
C ILE A 32 10.92 -0.98 7.22
N VAL A 33 11.15 -2.15 6.63
CA VAL A 33 10.70 -2.45 5.25
C VAL A 33 9.18 -2.43 5.16
N TYR A 34 8.47 -3.03 6.12
CA TYR A 34 7.01 -2.99 6.17
C TYR A 34 6.48 -1.55 6.17
N MET A 35 7.00 -0.70 7.08
CA MET A 35 6.60 0.71 7.15
C MET A 35 6.89 1.45 5.85
N TYR A 36 8.07 1.26 5.26
CA TYR A 36 8.42 1.90 4.00
C TYR A 36 7.47 1.49 2.86
N MET A 37 7.17 0.20 2.73
CA MET A 37 6.25 -0.28 1.69
C MET A 37 4.81 0.22 1.89
N GLU A 38 4.32 0.31 3.13
CA GLU A 38 3.02 0.92 3.42
C GLU A 38 2.95 2.37 2.95
N THR A 39 4.04 3.14 3.17
CA THR A 39 4.16 4.52 2.67
C THR A 39 4.10 4.58 1.15
N LEU A 40 4.88 3.75 0.45
CA LEU A 40 4.88 3.73 -1.02
C LEU A 40 3.49 3.42 -1.62
N ILE A 41 2.76 2.47 -1.05
CA ILE A 41 1.41 2.13 -1.52
C ILE A 41 0.44 3.28 -1.24
N ARG A 42 0.54 3.90 -0.07
CA ARG A 42 -0.29 5.06 0.28
C ARG A 42 -0.05 6.22 -0.69
N GLU A 43 1.20 6.53 -0.99
CA GLU A 43 1.60 7.57 -1.94
C GLU A 43 1.12 7.23 -3.36
N SER A 44 1.29 5.99 -3.81
CA SER A 44 0.80 5.55 -5.13
C SER A 44 -0.72 5.70 -5.27
N ASN A 45 -1.49 5.39 -4.22
CA ASN A 45 -2.94 5.56 -4.24
C ASN A 45 -3.36 7.05 -4.27
N ILE A 46 -2.57 7.94 -3.68
CA ILE A 46 -2.80 9.39 -3.73
C ILE A 46 -2.53 9.93 -5.14
N VAL A 47 -1.43 9.50 -5.76
CA VAL A 47 -1.10 9.90 -7.14
C VAL A 47 -2.15 9.40 -8.13
N ALA A 48 -2.58 8.13 -8.01
CA ALA A 48 -3.63 7.57 -8.87
C ALA A 48 -4.99 8.26 -8.72
N ALA A 49 -5.30 8.81 -7.54
CA ALA A 49 -6.52 9.59 -7.30
C ALA A 49 -6.44 11.02 -7.88
N SER A 50 -5.23 11.51 -8.18
CA SER A 50 -4.99 12.87 -8.68
C SER A 50 -5.03 12.95 -10.21
N GLU A 51 -5.01 11.81 -10.92
CA GLU A 51 -5.02 11.73 -12.39
C GLU A 51 -6.41 11.43 -12.97
N GLN A 52 -7.46 11.38 -12.14
CA GLN A 52 -8.85 11.33 -12.61
C GLN A 52 -9.37 12.75 -12.86
N GLU A 53 -9.01 13.33 -14.00
CA GLU A 53 -9.75 14.43 -14.62
C GLU A 53 -11.20 13.97 -14.94
N PRO A 54 -12.23 14.78 -14.71
CA PRO A 54 -13.61 14.44 -15.02
C PRO A 54 -13.84 14.54 -16.53
N ALA A 55 -13.63 13.44 -17.25
CA ALA A 55 -14.17 13.29 -18.60
C ALA A 55 -15.68 13.00 -18.50
N GLU A 56 -16.48 14.03 -18.78
CA GLU A 56 -17.68 14.01 -19.65
C GLU A 56 -18.75 14.99 -19.14
N SER A 57 -18.79 16.16 -19.79
CA SER A 57 -20.06 16.85 -20.05
C SER A 57 -20.18 17.10 -21.55
N GLN A 58 -20.57 16.04 -22.26
CA GLN A 58 -21.32 16.18 -23.50
C GLN A 58 -22.69 16.79 -23.15
N ILE A 59 -22.90 18.06 -23.49
CA ILE A 59 -24.23 18.52 -23.89
C ILE A 59 -24.06 19.27 -25.21
N HIS A 60 -24.34 18.54 -26.28
CA HIS A 60 -24.55 19.06 -27.63
C HIS A 60 -26.06 19.28 -27.78
N ASN A 61 -26.42 20.44 -28.35
CA ASN A 61 -27.73 21.02 -28.66
C ASN A 61 -28.48 21.76 -27.55
#